data_AF-A0A2N5DBK0-F1
#
_entry.id   AF-A0A2N5DBK0-F1
#
_cell.length_a   1.000
_cell.length_b   1.000
_cell.length_c   1.000
_cell.angle_alpha   90.00
_cell.angle_beta   90.00
_cell.angle_gamma   90.00
#
_symmetry.space_group_name_H-M   'P 1'
#
loop_
_entity.id
_entity.type
_entity.pdbx_description
1 polymer ?
#
loop_
_entity_poly.entity_id
_entity_poly.type
_entity_poly.pdbx_seq_one_letter_code
_entity_poly.pdbx_strand_id
1 'polypeptide(L)'
;MSLSRIVMRLARNPGTEFAGGDDHRGYALTAPLTADGHLDEAEYAKARKDCAVRRFAPDEDAADGRLARRGERWFFDYDEDDQIDDEPVHRLGQHRFAVGEYVTVTDEDGRPLTYKVMEVTPI
;
A
#
# COMPACT_ATOMS: atom_id res chain seq x y z
N MET A 1 6.31 4.06 -18.50
CA MET A 1 6.64 5.18 -17.59
C MET A 1 7.36 4.62 -16.38
N SER A 2 8.19 5.43 -15.74
CA SER A 2 8.94 5.08 -14.54
C SER A 2 8.01 4.61 -13.43
N LEU A 3 8.48 3.63 -12.65
CA LEU A 3 7.82 3.26 -11.41
C LEU A 3 7.92 4.45 -10.44
N SER A 4 7.06 4.49 -9.43
CA SER A 4 7.15 5.49 -8.37
C SER A 4 7.22 4.80 -7.02
N ARG A 5 8.11 5.30 -6.17
CA ARG A 5 8.16 4.97 -4.76
C ARG A 5 7.19 5.88 -4.02
N ILE A 6 6.22 5.28 -3.35
CA ILE A 6 5.15 5.94 -2.60
C ILE A 6 5.32 5.55 -1.15
N VAL A 7 5.51 6.51 -0.26
CA VAL A 7 5.61 6.25 1.19
C VAL A 7 4.36 6.78 1.87
N MET A 8 3.68 5.88 2.57
CA MET A 8 2.48 6.18 3.34
C MET A 8 2.73 5.88 4.81
N ARG A 9 2.28 6.77 5.68
CA ARG A 9 2.43 6.63 7.14
C ARG A 9 1.09 6.65 7.84
N LEU A 10 0.96 5.97 8.96
CA LEU A 10 -0.30 5.84 9.66
C LEU A 10 -0.79 7.21 10.13
N ALA A 11 -1.94 7.62 9.62
CA ALA A 11 -2.57 8.87 10.02
C ALA A 11 -3.33 8.70 11.34
N ARG A 12 -3.93 9.79 11.83
CA ARG A 12 -4.82 9.74 13.00
C ARG A 12 -6.03 8.86 12.70
N ASN A 13 -6.20 7.78 13.44
CA ASN A 13 -7.33 6.86 13.35
C ASN A 13 -8.16 6.93 14.64
N PRO A 14 -9.06 7.92 14.78
CA PRO A 14 -9.86 8.07 15.99
C PRO A 14 -10.73 6.83 16.22
N GLY A 15 -10.81 6.37 17.47
CA GLY A 15 -11.57 5.17 17.83
C GLY A 15 -10.80 3.86 17.72
N THR A 16 -9.51 3.91 17.38
CA THR A 16 -8.58 2.77 17.46
C THR A 16 -7.45 3.06 18.44
N GLU A 17 -6.59 2.07 18.67
CA GLU A 17 -5.32 2.24 19.40
C GLU A 17 -4.39 3.31 18.77
N PHE A 18 -4.62 3.65 17.50
CA PHE A 18 -3.86 4.64 16.74
C PHE A 18 -4.56 6.00 16.62
N ALA A 19 -5.29 6.41 17.66
CA ALA A 19 -5.99 7.71 17.68
C ALA A 19 -5.06 8.91 17.39
N GLY A 20 -3.79 8.83 17.81
CA GLY A 20 -2.75 9.83 17.55
C GLY A 20 -2.08 9.72 16.17
N GLY A 21 -2.29 8.61 15.46
CA GLY A 21 -1.45 8.20 14.33
C GLY A 21 -0.07 7.72 14.78
N ASP A 22 0.71 7.22 13.83
CA ASP A 22 2.08 6.78 14.08
C ASP A 22 2.91 6.95 12.81
N ASP A 23 3.90 7.83 12.85
CA ASP A 23 4.76 8.09 11.69
C ASP A 23 5.88 7.05 11.50
N HIS A 24 6.10 6.17 12.48
CA HIS A 24 7.00 5.03 12.39
C HIS A 24 6.32 3.78 11.84
N ARG A 25 5.00 3.81 11.66
CA ARG A 25 4.20 2.73 11.07
C ARG A 25 3.68 3.13 9.70
N GLY A 26 3.82 2.27 8.70
CA GLY A 26 3.42 2.60 7.34
C GLY A 26 3.76 1.57 6.28
N TYR A 27 3.61 2.01 5.03
CA TYR A 27 3.90 1.21 3.85
C TYR A 27 4.74 2.01 2.86
N ALA A 28 5.73 1.36 2.24
CA ALA A 28 6.43 1.86 1.08
C ALA A 28 6.05 1.00 -0.13
N LEU A 29 5.44 1.60 -1.15
CA LEU A 29 5.00 0.92 -2.35
C LEU A 29 5.87 1.35 -3.51
N THR A 30 6.22 0.42 -4.37
CA THR A 30 6.79 0.68 -5.68
C THR A 30 5.74 0.30 -6.71
N ALA A 31 5.18 1.28 -7.41
CA ALA A 31 4.14 1.02 -8.40
C ALA A 31 4.11 2.10 -9.48
N PRO A 32 3.65 1.78 -10.70
CA PRO A 32 3.46 2.79 -11.73
C PRO A 32 2.22 3.63 -11.40
N LEU A 33 2.35 4.95 -11.56
CA LEU A 33 1.26 5.89 -11.36
C LEU A 33 0.89 6.59 -12.68
N THR A 34 -0.40 6.86 -12.85
CA THR A 34 -0.92 7.72 -13.91
C THR A 34 -0.61 9.19 -13.62
N ALA A 35 -0.79 10.08 -14.60
CA ALA A 35 -0.62 11.53 -14.42
C ALA A 35 -1.55 12.10 -13.32
N ASP A 36 -2.70 11.46 -13.12
CA ASP A 36 -3.65 11.80 -12.06
C ASP A 36 -3.27 11.22 -10.69
N GLY A 37 -2.17 10.47 -10.59
CA GLY A 37 -1.70 9.86 -9.34
C GLY A 37 -2.47 8.61 -8.93
N HIS A 38 -3.11 7.91 -9.85
CA HIS A 38 -3.73 6.60 -9.59
C HIS A 38 -2.78 5.49 -10.03
N LEU A 39 -2.97 4.26 -9.54
CA LEU A 39 -2.19 3.11 -10.02
C LEU A 39 -2.48 2.87 -11.51
N ASP A 40 -1.43 2.85 -12.32
CA ASP A 40 -1.55 2.59 -13.76
C ASP A 40 -1.64 1.08 -14.00
N GLU A 41 -2.84 0.61 -14.31
CA GLU A 41 -3.14 -0.79 -14.56
C GLU A 41 -2.39 -1.39 -15.75
N ALA A 42 -2.23 -0.59 -16.82
CA ALA A 42 -1.63 -1.05 -18.07
C ALA A 42 -0.11 -1.19 -17.93
N GLU A 43 0.52 -0.26 -17.21
CA GLU A 43 1.95 -0.34 -16.88
C GLU A 43 2.22 -1.37 -15.79
N TYR A 44 1.34 -1.50 -14.79
CA TYR A 44 1.45 -2.53 -13.76
C TYR A 44 1.51 -3.93 -14.37
N ALA A 45 0.68 -4.23 -15.38
CA ALA A 45 0.71 -5.53 -16.05
C ALA A 45 2.08 -5.85 -16.68
N LYS A 46 2.84 -4.83 -17.09
CA LYS A 46 4.18 -4.97 -17.70
C LYS A 46 5.29 -5.02 -16.65
N ALA A 47 5.13 -4.28 -15.55
CA ALA A 47 6.11 -4.11 -14.49
C ALA A 47 5.75 -4.82 -13.18
N ARG A 48 4.82 -5.81 -13.21
CA ARG A 48 4.33 -6.53 -12.02
C ARG A 48 5.47 -7.08 -11.16
N LYS A 49 6.51 -7.60 -11.80
CA LYS A 49 7.71 -8.14 -11.13
C LYS A 49 8.53 -7.09 -10.38
N ASP A 50 8.42 -5.82 -10.78
CA ASP A 50 9.12 -4.69 -10.19
C ASP A 50 8.22 -3.95 -9.16
N CYS A 51 6.94 -4.32 -9.07
CA CYS A 51 5.97 -3.73 -8.14
C CYS A 51 6.04 -4.42 -6.78
N ALA A 52 6.61 -3.74 -5.81
CA ALA A 52 6.81 -4.24 -4.45
C ALA A 52 6.04 -3.41 -3.42
N VAL A 53 5.77 -4.02 -2.27
CA VAL A 53 5.26 -3.34 -1.08
C VAL A 53 6.17 -3.70 0.09
N ARG A 54 6.42 -2.74 0.97
CA ARG A 54 7.15 -2.96 2.21
C ARG A 54 6.37 -2.36 3.37
N ARG A 55 5.93 -3.21 4.29
CA ARG A 55 5.34 -2.81 5.57
C ARG A 55 6.46 -2.52 6.56
N PHE A 56 6.33 -1.45 7.33
CA PHE A 56 7.25 -1.12 8.42
C PHE A 56 6.46 -0.65 9.63
N ALA A 57 6.88 -1.09 10.82
CA ALA A 57 6.31 -0.71 12.10
C ALA A 57 7.43 -0.76 13.16
N PRO A 58 7.32 -0.01 14.28
CA PRO A 58 8.34 -0.03 15.33
C PRO A 58 8.38 -1.35 16.12
N ASP A 59 7.24 -2.05 16.23
CA ASP A 59 7.09 -3.26 17.04
C ASP A 59 7.19 -4.57 16.23
N GLU A 60 7.38 -4.47 14.91
CA GLU A 60 7.40 -5.62 13.99
C GLU A 60 8.55 -5.49 12.99
N ASP A 61 9.13 -6.63 12.58
CA ASP A 61 10.08 -6.66 11.49
C ASP A 61 9.44 -6.15 10.19
N ALA A 62 10.23 -5.46 9.37
CA ALA A 62 9.76 -5.00 8.08
C ALA A 62 9.43 -6.21 7.20
N ALA A 63 8.21 -6.24 6.66
CA ALA A 63 7.76 -7.28 5.74
C ALA A 63 7.78 -6.73 4.31
N ASP A 64 8.56 -7.36 3.44
CA ASP A 64 8.55 -7.09 2.01
C ASP A 64 7.58 -8.06 1.31
N GLY A 65 6.79 -7.55 0.37
CA GLY A 65 5.78 -8.28 -0.39
C GLY A 65 5.62 -7.70 -1.80
N ARG A 66 4.62 -8.18 -2.54
CA ARG A 66 4.30 -7.72 -3.90
C ARG A 66 2.96 -6.99 -3.93
N LEU A 67 2.88 -5.95 -4.77
CA LEU A 67 1.59 -5.36 -5.09
C LEU A 67 0.88 -6.29 -6.07
N ALA A 68 -0.33 -6.72 -5.70
CA ALA A 68 -1.16 -7.61 -6.48
C ALA A 68 -2.51 -6.97 -6.82
N ARG A 69 -3.18 -7.52 -7.84
CA ARG A 69 -4.45 -6.98 -8.34
C ARG A 69 -5.41 -8.11 -8.73
N ARG A 70 -6.67 -7.99 -8.33
CA ARG A 70 -7.77 -8.91 -8.67
C ARG A 70 -9.00 -8.10 -9.07
N GLY A 71 -9.33 -8.10 -10.37
CA GLY A 71 -10.36 -7.21 -10.92
C GLY A 71 -9.96 -5.75 -10.72
N GLU A 72 -10.84 -4.91 -10.21
CA GLU A 72 -10.55 -3.49 -9.91
C GLU A 72 -9.87 -3.28 -8.55
N ARG A 73 -9.62 -4.35 -7.80
CA ARG A 73 -9.09 -4.27 -6.43
C ARG A 73 -7.59 -4.53 -6.41
N TRP A 74 -6.90 -3.72 -5.63
CA TRP A 74 -5.47 -3.83 -5.36
C TRP A 74 -5.27 -4.39 -3.96
N PHE A 75 -4.29 -5.27 -3.80
CA PHE A 75 -3.97 -5.85 -2.51
C PHE A 75 -2.48 -6.11 -2.32
N PHE A 76 -2.06 -6.23 -1.06
CA PHE A 76 -0.70 -6.61 -0.71
C PHE A 76 -0.62 -8.11 -0.51
N ASP A 77 0.35 -8.71 -1.17
CA ASP A 77 0.58 -10.14 -1.16
C ASP A 77 1.97 -10.39 -0.58
N TYR A 78 2.00 -10.93 0.64
CA TYR A 78 3.21 -11.22 1.39
C TYR A 78 3.61 -12.71 1.30
N ASP A 79 2.80 -13.55 0.65
CA ASP A 79 3.09 -14.97 0.51
C ASP A 79 4.00 -15.23 -0.70
N GLU A 80 5.19 -15.79 -0.43
CA GLU A 80 6.10 -16.29 -1.46
C GLU A 80 5.57 -17.57 -2.13
N ASP A 81 4.79 -18.37 -1.40
CA ASP A 81 4.17 -19.62 -1.86
C ASP A 81 2.75 -19.34 -2.36
N ASP A 82 2.47 -19.68 -3.63
CA ASP A 82 1.26 -19.41 -4.43
C ASP A 82 -0.08 -20.00 -3.89
N GLN A 83 -0.20 -20.24 -2.57
CA GLN A 83 -1.42 -20.71 -1.91
C GLN A 83 -2.33 -19.52 -1.59
N ILE A 84 -3.06 -19.06 -2.61
CA ILE A 84 -4.10 -18.03 -2.52
C ILE A 84 -5.34 -18.58 -1.80
N ASP A 85 -5.22 -19.09 -0.57
CA ASP A 85 -6.35 -19.67 0.17
C ASP A 85 -6.56 -19.07 1.58
N ASP A 86 -5.55 -18.43 2.18
CA ASP A 86 -5.73 -17.62 3.39
C ASP A 86 -5.50 -16.15 3.04
N GLU A 87 -6.58 -15.37 3.02
CA GLU A 87 -6.63 -13.99 2.54
C GLU A 87 -6.01 -13.02 3.57
N PRO A 88 -4.87 -12.31 3.32
CA PRO A 88 -4.56 -11.12 4.09
C PRO A 88 -5.14 -9.92 3.34
N VAL A 89 -6.22 -9.39 3.92
CA VAL A 89 -7.19 -8.47 3.32
C VAL A 89 -6.65 -7.03 3.24
N HIS A 90 -5.39 -6.83 2.85
CA HIS A 90 -4.85 -5.49 2.65
C HIS A 90 -5.36 -4.87 1.36
N ARG A 91 -6.57 -4.32 1.40
CA ARG A 91 -7.23 -3.71 0.24
C ARG A 91 -6.86 -2.23 0.13
N LEU A 92 -6.35 -1.86 -1.03
CA LEU A 92 -6.26 -0.46 -1.45
C LEU A 92 -7.53 -0.09 -2.20
N GLY A 93 -8.25 0.93 -1.73
CA GLY A 93 -9.34 1.54 -2.50
C GLY A 93 -8.84 2.17 -3.81
N GLN A 94 -9.76 2.74 -4.59
CA GLN A 94 -9.45 3.57 -5.76
C GLN A 94 -8.94 4.96 -5.31
N HIS A 95 -7.85 4.97 -4.53
CA HIS A 95 -7.28 6.18 -3.96
C HIS A 95 -6.24 6.79 -4.90
N ARG A 96 -6.14 8.10 -4.82
CA ARG A 96 -5.05 8.87 -5.40
C ARG A 96 -3.83 8.81 -4.48
N PHE A 97 -2.70 8.38 -5.03
CA PHE A 97 -1.40 8.42 -4.37
C PHE A 97 -0.69 9.73 -4.73
N ALA A 98 -1.03 10.79 -4.00
CA ALA A 98 -0.34 12.07 -4.09
C ALA A 98 0.01 12.55 -2.68
N VAL A 99 1.13 13.26 -2.52
CA VAL A 99 1.58 13.77 -1.22
C VAL A 99 0.46 14.59 -0.57
N GLY A 100 0.13 14.25 0.67
CA GLY A 100 -0.94 14.88 1.43
C GLY A 100 -2.27 14.11 1.41
N GLU A 101 -2.49 13.25 0.42
CA GLU A 101 -3.71 12.46 0.29
C GLU A 101 -3.79 11.35 1.34
N TYR A 102 -5.02 10.90 1.59
CA TYR A 102 -5.30 9.84 2.54
C TYR A 102 -5.75 8.58 1.81
N VAL A 103 -5.12 7.47 2.17
CA VAL A 103 -5.36 6.13 1.61
C VAL A 103 -5.82 5.24 2.74
N THR A 104 -6.96 4.58 2.55
CA THR A 104 -7.41 3.57 3.51
C THR A 104 -6.82 2.23 3.11
N VAL A 105 -6.15 1.59 4.06
CA VAL A 105 -5.65 0.21 3.95
C VAL A 105 -6.36 -0.60 5.02
N THR A 106 -7.04 -1.65 4.60
CA THR A 106 -7.59 -2.63 5.54
C THR A 106 -6.46 -3.50 6.08
N ASP A 107 -6.41 -3.75 7.37
CA ASP A 107 -5.41 -4.62 8.01
C ASP A 107 -5.77 -6.12 7.84
N GLU A 108 -4.88 -7.03 8.25
CA GLU A 108 -5.11 -8.48 8.37
C GLU A 108 -6.34 -8.78 9.26
N ASP A 109 -6.58 -7.98 10.30
CA ASP A 109 -7.79 -8.07 11.15
C ASP A 109 -9.08 -7.57 10.46
N GLY A 110 -9.02 -7.15 9.19
CA GLY A 110 -10.14 -6.54 8.49
C GLY A 110 -10.46 -5.10 8.94
N ARG A 111 -9.59 -4.50 9.76
CA ARG A 111 -9.76 -3.14 10.30
C ARG A 111 -9.31 -2.09 9.27
N PRO A 112 -10.18 -1.17 8.82
CA PRO A 112 -9.76 -0.09 7.92
C PRO A 112 -8.94 0.94 8.70
N LEU A 113 -7.67 1.08 8.33
CA LEU A 113 -6.78 2.10 8.87
C LEU A 113 -6.46 3.14 7.79
N THR A 114 -6.48 4.40 8.20
CA THR A 114 -6.18 5.54 7.35
C THR A 114 -4.69 5.84 7.39
N TYR A 115 -4.06 5.87 6.24
CA TYR A 115 -2.68 6.27 6.03
C TYR A 115 -2.64 7.57 5.25
N LYS A 116 -1.61 8.38 5.49
CA LYS A 116 -1.35 9.60 4.73
C LYS A 116 -0.15 9.36 3.82
N VAL A 117 -0.28 9.73 2.56
CA VAL A 117 0.84 9.74 1.61
C VAL A 117 1.79 10.87 1.98
N MET A 118 3.01 10.51 2.33
CA MET A 118 4.05 11.44 2.77
C MET A 118 5.04 11.74 1.66
N GLU A 119 5.28 10.78 0.76
CA GLU A 119 6.23 10.92 -0.32
C GLU A 119 5.73 10.17 -1.56
N VAL A 120 5.97 10.77 -2.74
CA VAL A 120 5.81 10.12 -4.05
C VAL A 120 6.99 10.55 -4.91
N THR A 121 7.88 9.60 -5.20
CA THR A 121 9.15 9.85 -5.91
C THR A 121 9.25 8.91 -7.12
N PRO A 122 9.35 9.41 -8.36
CA PRO A 122 9.60 8.56 -9.51
C PRO A 122 10.99 7.90 -9.42
N ILE A 123 11.09 6.63 -9.81
CA ILE A 123 12.32 5.83 -9.83
C ILE A 123 12.76 5.47 -11.25
#